data_AF-A0A2V4E7T0-F1
#
_entry.id   AF-A0A2V4E7T0-F1
#
_cell.length_a   1.000
_cell.length_b   1.000
_cell.length_c   1.000
_cell.angle_alpha   90.00
_cell.angle_beta   90.00
_cell.angle_gamma   90.00
#
_symmetry.space_group_name_H-M   'P 1'
#
loop_
_entity.id
_entity.type
_entity.pdbx_description
1 polymer ?
#
loop_
_entity_poly.entity_id
_entity_poly.type
_entity_poly.pdbx_seq_one_letter_code
_entity_poly.pdbx_strand_id
1 'polypeptide(L)'
;MTKLALSDWSQITATAKMPLYAVLSNVSDAQSVKNYYVTDGSQTPHGLYTGTPYTNWHSVMPMIVQLDENSPFLNWVSQTEYQNWGWLARSHLPFESICAHLRSLTQVIMPDGETVFFRYWDGTYLAEQIRFMADSWAEVLPAFAFYWINGEPFTVFVPLQAEAQVSPWWQVPAELIDYLLQKNKTPLIDNIIQCLQEEYPTYYFQFDEEIIHKKLVHLLSHLVIEKGENGVSKAIQQLIKYTL
;
A
#
# COMPACT_ATOMS: atom_id res chain seq x y z
N MET A 1 -0.60 12.36 -24.57
CA MET A 1 0.73 11.83 -24.24
C MET A 1 0.59 10.31 -24.19
N THR A 2 1.48 9.57 -24.85
CA THR A 2 1.47 8.10 -24.79
C THR A 2 1.91 7.67 -23.40
N LYS A 3 1.12 6.81 -22.74
CA LYS A 3 1.48 6.25 -21.42
C LYS A 3 2.71 5.35 -21.61
N LEU A 4 3.74 5.51 -20.77
CA LEU A 4 4.92 4.66 -20.78
C LEU A 4 4.46 3.20 -20.59
N ALA A 5 5.01 2.24 -21.34
CA ALA A 5 4.72 0.83 -21.15
C ALA A 5 5.62 0.23 -20.05
N LEU A 6 5.16 -0.83 -19.39
CA LEU A 6 5.95 -1.53 -18.36
C LEU A 6 7.28 -2.06 -18.93
N SER A 7 7.26 -2.58 -20.16
CA SER A 7 8.47 -3.05 -20.85
C SER A 7 9.50 -1.93 -21.02
N ASP A 8 9.05 -0.75 -21.44
CA ASP A 8 9.91 0.40 -21.68
C ASP A 8 10.47 0.93 -20.36
N TRP A 9 9.63 1.02 -19.32
CA TRP A 9 10.07 1.40 -17.98
C TRP A 9 11.11 0.42 -17.43
N SER A 10 10.87 -0.89 -17.55
CA SER A 10 11.79 -1.92 -17.08
C SER A 10 13.14 -1.76 -17.79
N GLN A 11 13.14 -1.58 -19.11
CA GLN A 11 14.35 -1.42 -19.90
C GLN A 11 15.12 -0.13 -19.58
N ILE A 12 14.44 1.01 -19.43
CA ILE A 12 15.09 2.31 -19.17
C ILE A 12 15.70 2.37 -17.77
N THR A 13 15.10 1.66 -16.82
CA THR A 13 15.56 1.65 -15.41
C THR A 13 16.49 0.48 -15.09
N ALA A 14 16.67 -0.47 -16.02
CA ALA A 14 17.51 -1.63 -15.83
C ALA A 14 18.99 -1.25 -15.68
N THR A 15 19.58 -1.68 -14.56
CA THR A 15 21.03 -1.65 -14.36
C THR A 15 21.42 -2.79 -13.44
N ALA A 16 22.63 -3.34 -13.62
CA ALA A 16 23.14 -4.43 -12.78
C ALA A 16 23.18 -4.08 -11.27
N LYS A 17 23.17 -2.79 -10.93
CA LYS A 17 23.15 -2.30 -9.55
C LYS A 17 21.75 -2.02 -9.00
N MET A 18 20.69 -2.21 -9.79
CA MET A 18 19.32 -1.97 -9.36
C MET A 18 18.40 -3.11 -9.80
N PRO A 19 18.49 -4.29 -9.15
CA PRO A 19 17.61 -5.41 -9.44
C PRO A 19 16.14 -5.04 -9.29
N LEU A 20 15.29 -5.73 -10.05
CA LEU A 20 13.84 -5.59 -10.02
C LEU A 20 13.25 -6.45 -8.91
N TYR A 21 12.33 -5.87 -8.15
CA TYR A 21 11.57 -6.56 -7.11
C TYR A 21 10.08 -6.36 -7.33
N ALA A 22 9.30 -7.38 -6.97
CA ALA A 22 7.86 -7.27 -6.77
C ALA A 22 7.54 -7.40 -5.29
N VAL A 23 6.75 -6.46 -4.78
CA VAL A 23 6.04 -6.62 -3.51
C VAL A 23 4.62 -7.07 -3.83
N LEU A 24 4.22 -8.20 -3.26
CA LEU A 24 3.02 -8.95 -3.62
C LEU A 24 2.03 -8.92 -2.47
N SER A 25 0.79 -8.57 -2.78
CA SER A 25 -0.34 -8.63 -1.86
C SER A 25 -0.85 -10.07 -1.74
N ASN A 26 -0.90 -10.60 -0.51
CA ASN A 26 -1.47 -11.91 -0.23
C ASN A 26 -2.96 -11.87 0.17
N VAL A 27 -3.52 -10.68 0.33
CA VAL A 27 -4.91 -10.44 0.77
C VAL A 27 -5.81 -9.89 -0.33
N SER A 28 -5.24 -9.57 -1.50
CA SER A 28 -6.01 -9.07 -2.65
C SER A 28 -6.62 -10.21 -3.45
N ASP A 29 -7.83 -9.98 -3.97
CA ASP A 29 -8.48 -10.83 -4.97
C ASP A 29 -7.68 -11.01 -6.27
N ALA A 30 -6.65 -10.18 -6.49
CA ALA A 30 -5.69 -10.35 -7.58
C ALA A 30 -4.90 -11.66 -7.48
N GLN A 31 -4.85 -12.31 -6.31
CA GLN A 31 -4.10 -13.55 -6.06
C GLN A 31 -2.64 -13.45 -6.58
N SER A 32 -1.98 -12.32 -6.32
CA SER A 32 -0.70 -11.95 -6.96
C SER A 32 0.41 -12.99 -6.73
N VAL A 33 0.52 -13.52 -5.50
CA VAL A 33 1.46 -14.60 -5.14
C VAL A 33 1.22 -15.85 -5.97
N LYS A 34 -0.04 -16.26 -6.13
CA LYS A 34 -0.42 -17.42 -6.95
C LYS A 34 -0.12 -17.18 -8.43
N ASN A 35 -0.44 -16.00 -8.95
CA ASN A 35 -0.14 -15.65 -10.33
C ASN A 35 1.38 -15.63 -10.61
N TYR A 36 2.19 -15.17 -9.65
CA TYR A 36 3.64 -15.25 -9.73
C TYR A 36 4.12 -16.71 -9.82
N TYR A 37 3.63 -17.61 -8.95
CA TYR A 37 4.00 -19.03 -9.02
C TYR A 37 3.58 -19.73 -10.32
N VAL A 38 2.42 -19.36 -10.88
CA VAL A 38 1.91 -19.96 -12.13
C VAL A 38 2.69 -19.49 -13.35
N THR A 39 3.13 -18.23 -13.36
CA THR A 39 3.73 -17.61 -14.54
C THR A 39 5.25 -17.68 -14.56
N ASP A 40 5.89 -17.54 -13.40
CA ASP A 40 7.35 -17.51 -13.26
C ASP A 40 7.80 -18.59 -12.27
N GLY A 41 7.52 -18.39 -10.98
CA GLY A 41 7.83 -19.35 -9.92
C GLY A 41 9.30 -19.75 -9.79
N SER A 42 10.23 -19.04 -10.44
CA SER A 42 11.67 -19.38 -10.44
C SER A 42 12.33 -19.21 -9.07
N GLN A 43 11.80 -18.30 -8.25
CA GLN A 43 12.24 -18.03 -6.88
C GLN A 43 11.07 -18.09 -5.91
N THR A 44 11.29 -18.53 -4.68
CA THR A 44 10.27 -18.47 -3.62
C THR A 44 10.17 -17.04 -3.07
N PRO A 45 8.98 -16.40 -3.11
CA PRO A 45 8.78 -15.11 -2.47
C PRO A 45 9.04 -15.20 -0.98
N HIS A 46 9.69 -14.17 -0.44
CA HIS A 46 10.04 -14.06 0.97
C HIS A 46 8.95 -13.34 1.75
N GLY A 47 8.64 -13.85 2.94
CA GLY A 47 7.65 -13.28 3.83
C GLY A 47 8.15 -12.02 4.55
N LEU A 48 7.47 -10.89 4.37
CA LEU A 48 7.94 -9.65 4.97
C LEU A 48 7.76 -9.62 6.49
N TYR A 49 6.82 -10.36 7.07
CA TYR A 49 6.71 -10.48 8.54
C TYR A 49 7.66 -11.51 9.16
N THR A 50 8.47 -12.21 8.37
CA THR A 50 9.48 -13.14 8.90
C THR A 50 10.43 -12.41 9.86
N GLY A 51 10.69 -12.98 11.03
CA GLY A 51 11.55 -12.36 12.04
C GLY A 51 10.89 -11.24 12.86
N THR A 52 9.57 -11.03 12.70
CA THR A 52 8.76 -10.15 13.54
C THR A 52 7.81 -10.97 14.43
N PRO A 53 7.15 -10.37 15.44
CA PRO A 53 6.08 -11.04 16.19
C PRO A 53 4.93 -11.57 15.32
N TYR A 54 4.78 -11.08 14.09
CA TYR A 54 3.71 -11.44 13.14
C TYR A 54 4.12 -12.54 12.16
N THR A 55 5.27 -13.21 12.38
CA THR A 55 5.81 -14.23 11.46
C THR A 55 4.85 -15.37 11.14
N ASN A 56 3.86 -15.65 12.01
CA ASN A 56 2.90 -16.72 11.82
C ASN A 56 1.63 -16.29 11.05
N TRP A 57 1.52 -15.01 10.67
CA TRP A 57 0.35 -14.45 9.97
C TRP A 57 0.41 -14.70 8.47
N HIS A 58 0.66 -15.95 8.08
CA HIS A 58 0.93 -16.34 6.69
C HIS A 58 -0.17 -15.92 5.70
N SER A 59 -1.44 -15.99 6.10
CA SER A 59 -2.59 -15.66 5.22
C SER A 59 -2.67 -14.19 4.83
N VAL A 60 -2.07 -13.30 5.63
CA VAL A 60 -2.13 -11.84 5.41
C VAL A 60 -0.76 -11.21 5.21
N MET A 61 0.29 -12.01 5.24
CA MET A 61 1.67 -11.55 5.12
C MET A 61 1.95 -11.07 3.69
N PRO A 62 2.40 -9.82 3.48
CA PRO A 62 2.88 -9.40 2.18
C PRO A 62 4.22 -10.09 1.87
N MET A 63 4.45 -10.34 0.58
CA MET A 63 5.62 -11.09 0.12
C MET A 63 6.50 -10.19 -0.76
N ILE A 64 7.80 -10.44 -0.79
CA ILE A 64 8.73 -9.79 -1.73
C ILE A 64 9.48 -10.85 -2.54
N VAL A 65 9.70 -10.60 -3.82
CA VAL A 65 10.51 -11.47 -4.67
C VAL A 65 11.34 -10.65 -5.65
N GLN A 66 12.58 -11.08 -5.90
CA GLN A 66 13.39 -10.52 -6.97
C GLN A 66 12.95 -11.13 -8.30
N LEU A 67 12.82 -10.30 -9.32
CA LEU A 67 12.44 -10.73 -10.67
C LEU A 67 13.60 -10.60 -11.64
N ASP A 68 13.68 -11.53 -12.59
CA ASP A 68 14.46 -11.33 -13.80
C ASP A 68 13.79 -10.30 -14.71
N GLU A 69 14.59 -9.57 -15.50
CA GLU A 69 14.11 -8.54 -16.44
C GLU A 69 13.09 -9.07 -17.47
N ASN A 70 13.14 -10.38 -17.75
CA ASN A 70 12.25 -11.07 -18.67
C ASN A 70 11.26 -12.01 -17.97
N SER A 71 11.04 -11.82 -16.67
CA SER A 71 10.09 -12.60 -15.88
C SER A 71 8.72 -12.65 -16.59
N PRO A 72 8.15 -13.84 -16.88
CA PRO A 72 6.82 -13.93 -17.49
C PRO A 72 5.72 -13.32 -16.62
N PHE A 73 5.96 -13.16 -15.32
CA PHE A 73 5.06 -12.47 -14.40
C PHE A 73 4.84 -11.00 -14.80
N LEU A 74 5.81 -10.34 -15.44
CA LEU A 74 5.65 -8.96 -15.93
C LEU A 74 4.54 -8.83 -16.98
N ASN A 75 4.30 -9.88 -17.78
CA ASN A 75 3.18 -9.89 -18.71
C ASN A 75 1.84 -9.90 -17.97
N TRP A 76 1.72 -10.68 -16.89
CA TRP A 76 0.54 -10.66 -16.04
C TRP A 76 0.33 -9.29 -15.39
N VAL A 77 1.40 -8.69 -14.85
CA VAL A 77 1.36 -7.33 -14.27
C VAL A 77 0.87 -6.29 -15.29
N SER A 78 1.24 -6.42 -16.56
CA SER A 78 0.79 -5.50 -17.61
C SER A 78 -0.70 -5.63 -17.99
N GLN A 79 -1.35 -6.73 -17.61
CA GLN A 79 -2.71 -7.09 -18.02
C GLN A 79 -3.73 -7.06 -16.87
N THR A 80 -3.27 -7.16 -15.62
CA THR A 80 -4.16 -7.19 -14.46
C THR A 80 -4.93 -5.87 -14.30
N GLU A 81 -6.23 -5.98 -14.00
CA GLU A 81 -7.09 -4.83 -13.71
C GLU A 81 -7.11 -4.48 -12.21
N TYR A 82 -6.64 -5.40 -11.37
CA TYR A 82 -6.53 -5.17 -9.94
C TYR A 82 -5.46 -4.12 -9.65
N GLN A 83 -5.75 -3.15 -8.79
CA GLN A 83 -4.80 -2.09 -8.40
C GLN A 83 -4.08 -2.34 -7.07
N ASN A 84 -4.62 -3.27 -6.28
CA ASN A 84 -4.12 -3.68 -4.97
C ASN A 84 -3.31 -4.99 -5.00
N TRP A 85 -2.87 -5.42 -6.20
CA TRP A 85 -2.12 -6.66 -6.38
C TRP A 85 -0.73 -6.59 -5.72
N GLY A 86 -0.18 -5.39 -5.58
CA GLY A 86 1.22 -5.18 -5.28
C GLY A 86 1.79 -4.01 -6.07
N TRP A 87 3.10 -4.03 -6.25
CA TRP A 87 3.83 -3.07 -7.07
C TRP A 87 5.23 -3.61 -7.41
N LEU A 88 5.86 -3.02 -8.43
CA LEU A 88 7.26 -3.28 -8.74
C LEU A 88 8.13 -2.11 -8.30
N ALA A 89 9.37 -2.40 -7.95
CA ALA A 89 10.36 -1.36 -7.71
C ALA A 89 11.79 -1.86 -7.93
N ARG A 90 12.71 -0.92 -8.05
CA ARG A 90 14.15 -1.18 -8.14
C ARG A 90 14.91 -0.59 -6.99
N SER A 91 15.83 -1.37 -6.44
CA SER A 91 16.64 -1.01 -5.28
C SER A 91 18.11 -1.28 -5.54
N HIS A 92 18.99 -0.39 -5.06
CA HIS A 92 20.44 -0.65 -5.00
C HIS A 92 20.88 -1.31 -3.70
N LEU A 93 19.98 -1.48 -2.73
CA LEU A 93 20.29 -2.04 -1.43
C LEU A 93 20.37 -3.58 -1.49
N PRO A 94 21.16 -4.21 -0.61
CA PRO A 94 21.09 -5.66 -0.40
C PRO A 94 19.68 -6.10 0.02
N PHE A 95 19.29 -7.32 -0.36
CA PHE A 95 17.95 -7.86 -0.12
C PHE A 95 17.51 -7.80 1.35
N GLU A 96 18.40 -8.12 2.29
CA GLU A 96 18.11 -8.04 3.73
C GLU A 96 17.82 -6.60 4.18
N SER A 97 18.54 -5.61 3.63
CA SER A 97 18.29 -4.20 3.91
C SER A 97 16.94 -3.75 3.36
N ILE A 98 16.54 -4.21 2.17
CA ILE A 98 15.21 -3.96 1.61
C ILE A 98 14.13 -4.53 2.54
N CYS A 99 14.28 -5.78 2.97
CA CYS A 99 13.35 -6.43 3.90
C CYS A 99 13.27 -5.68 5.23
N ALA A 100 14.39 -5.19 5.76
CA ALA A 100 14.42 -4.41 7.00
C ALA A 100 13.64 -3.08 6.86
N HIS A 101 13.81 -2.36 5.75
CA HIS A 101 13.07 -1.12 5.48
C HIS A 101 11.57 -1.37 5.38
N LEU A 102 11.13 -2.39 4.63
CA LEU A 102 9.72 -2.76 4.53
C LEU A 102 9.13 -3.21 5.87
N ARG A 103 9.90 -3.98 6.67
CA ARG A 103 9.49 -4.40 8.03
C ARG A 103 9.35 -3.23 8.98
N SER A 104 10.19 -2.20 8.87
CA SER A 104 10.11 -0.99 9.71
C SER A 104 8.75 -0.30 9.59
N LEU A 105 8.07 -0.50 8.46
CA LEU A 105 6.76 0.02 8.13
C LEU A 105 5.62 -1.00 8.35
N THR A 106 5.85 -2.09 9.11
CA THR A 106 4.77 -3.03 9.46
C THR A 106 3.63 -2.32 10.20
N GLN A 107 4.00 -1.40 11.09
CA GLN A 107 3.09 -0.51 11.78
C GLN A 107 3.56 0.94 11.69
N VAL A 108 2.58 1.84 11.73
CA VAL A 108 2.75 3.29 11.68
C VAL A 108 1.94 3.94 12.80
N ILE A 109 2.27 5.19 13.11
CA ILE A 109 1.62 5.94 14.18
C ILE A 109 0.70 6.99 13.52
N MET A 110 -0.58 6.94 13.86
CA MET A 110 -1.61 7.84 13.34
C MET A 110 -1.54 9.22 14.01
N PRO A 111 -2.17 10.27 13.43
CA PRO A 111 -2.17 11.61 14.00
C PRO A 111 -2.68 11.72 15.45
N ASP A 112 -3.51 10.78 15.90
CA ASP A 112 -4.02 10.69 17.26
C ASP A 112 -3.09 9.93 18.23
N GLY A 113 -1.95 9.42 17.74
CA GLY A 113 -0.95 8.67 18.48
C GLY A 113 -1.18 7.16 18.51
N GLU A 114 -2.25 6.65 17.90
CA GLU A 114 -2.50 5.21 17.85
C GLU A 114 -1.58 4.50 16.84
N THR A 115 -1.17 3.27 17.15
CA THR A 115 -0.40 2.44 16.24
C THR A 115 -1.32 1.51 15.45
N VAL A 116 -1.16 1.49 14.12
CA VAL A 116 -1.96 0.68 13.20
C VAL A 116 -1.05 -0.09 12.24
N PHE A 117 -1.52 -1.23 11.72
CA PHE A 117 -0.81 -1.90 10.62
C PHE A 117 -0.83 -1.04 9.37
N PHE A 118 0.24 -1.07 8.60
CA PHE A 118 0.34 -0.26 7.40
C PHE A 118 0.46 -1.11 6.15
N ARG A 119 -0.54 -0.99 5.28
CA ARG A 119 -0.69 -1.74 4.04
C ARG A 119 0.14 -1.18 2.89
N TYR A 120 1.45 -1.00 3.10
CA TYR A 120 2.36 -0.47 2.07
C TYR A 120 2.40 -1.31 0.78
N TRP A 121 1.95 -2.57 0.81
CA TRP A 121 1.88 -3.45 -0.36
C TRP A 121 0.70 -3.13 -1.28
N ASP A 122 -0.30 -2.37 -0.82
CA ASP A 122 -1.46 -2.03 -1.63
C ASP A 122 -1.14 -0.88 -2.58
N GLY A 123 -0.94 -1.20 -3.86
CA GLY A 123 -0.59 -0.23 -4.91
C GLY A 123 -1.61 0.90 -5.07
N THR A 124 -2.86 0.70 -4.67
CA THR A 124 -3.92 1.72 -4.71
C THR A 124 -3.56 2.91 -3.80
N TYR A 125 -3.12 2.62 -2.57
CA TYR A 125 -2.79 3.66 -1.60
C TYR A 125 -1.34 4.11 -1.71
N LEU A 126 -0.41 3.19 -2.00
CA LEU A 126 1.00 3.53 -2.10
C LEU A 126 1.26 4.59 -3.20
N ALA A 127 0.60 4.47 -4.36
CA ALA A 127 0.74 5.46 -5.42
C ALA A 127 0.35 6.88 -4.96
N GLU A 128 -0.75 6.99 -4.21
CA GLU A 128 -1.25 8.25 -3.70
C GLU A 128 -0.38 8.81 -2.57
N GLN A 129 0.20 7.95 -1.74
CA GLN A 129 1.16 8.34 -0.70
C GLN A 129 2.46 8.88 -1.31
N ILE A 130 3.05 8.18 -2.29
CA ILE A 130 4.25 8.64 -2.99
C ILE A 130 3.97 9.97 -3.69
N ARG A 131 2.80 10.11 -4.32
CA ARG A 131 2.41 11.36 -5.00
C ARG A 131 2.30 12.53 -4.04
N PHE A 132 1.69 12.33 -2.89
CA PHE A 132 1.53 13.37 -1.88
C PHE A 132 2.86 13.75 -1.24
N MET A 133 3.66 12.76 -0.85
CA MET A 133 4.94 12.97 -0.16
C MET A 133 6.04 13.45 -1.10
N ALA A 134 5.94 13.14 -2.40
CA ALA A 134 6.95 13.45 -3.42
C ALA A 134 8.36 13.05 -2.96
N ASP A 135 9.33 13.97 -3.01
CA ASP A 135 10.72 13.71 -2.62
C ASP A 135 10.86 13.29 -1.15
N SER A 136 9.97 13.73 -0.26
CA SER A 136 9.97 13.35 1.16
C SER A 136 9.58 11.87 1.37
N TRP A 137 9.12 11.16 0.34
CA TRP A 137 8.94 9.71 0.44
C TRP A 137 10.26 8.97 0.73
N ALA A 138 11.39 9.53 0.32
CA ALA A 138 12.71 8.99 0.63
C ALA A 138 12.98 8.94 2.14
N GLU A 139 12.33 9.79 2.93
CA GLU A 139 12.45 9.76 4.40
C GLU A 139 11.71 8.57 4.99
N VAL A 140 10.64 8.09 4.33
CA VAL A 140 9.77 7.00 4.79
C VAL A 140 10.29 5.65 4.31
N LEU A 141 10.59 5.53 3.01
CA LEU A 141 11.06 4.29 2.40
C LEU A 141 12.26 4.56 1.47
N PRO A 142 13.48 4.78 2.02
CA PRO A 142 14.70 5.05 1.25
C PRO A 142 15.25 3.83 0.51
N ALA A 143 14.46 2.76 0.34
CA ALA A 143 14.92 1.50 -0.21
C ALA A 143 14.85 1.44 -1.74
N PHE A 144 13.98 2.21 -2.39
CA PHE A 144 13.76 2.08 -3.84
C PHE A 144 13.81 3.42 -4.55
N ALA A 145 14.51 3.47 -5.68
CA ALA A 145 14.67 4.68 -6.48
C ALA A 145 13.58 4.80 -7.56
N PHE A 146 13.16 3.65 -8.12
CA PHE A 146 12.19 3.58 -9.19
C PHE A 146 11.05 2.66 -8.79
N TYR A 147 9.82 3.13 -8.92
CA TYR A 147 8.60 2.36 -8.68
C TYR A 147 7.79 2.26 -9.96
N TRP A 148 7.08 1.15 -10.10
CA TRP A 148 6.01 0.98 -11.07
C TRP A 148 4.75 0.50 -10.35
N ILE A 149 3.75 1.36 -10.32
CA ILE A 149 2.50 1.12 -9.59
C ILE A 149 1.34 1.40 -10.53
N ASN A 150 0.55 0.37 -10.84
CA ASN A 150 -0.70 0.49 -11.63
C ASN A 150 -0.53 1.22 -12.99
N GLY A 151 0.60 0.98 -13.65
CA GLY A 151 0.93 1.57 -14.94
C GLY A 151 1.55 2.97 -14.85
N GLU A 152 1.93 3.42 -13.66
CA GLU A 152 2.56 4.71 -13.44
C GLU A 152 3.97 4.56 -12.87
N PRO A 153 4.97 5.23 -13.46
CA PRO A 153 6.31 5.27 -12.90
C PRO A 153 6.43 6.37 -11.83
N PHE A 154 7.09 6.06 -10.71
CA PHE A 154 7.54 7.07 -9.74
C PHE A 154 9.06 6.99 -9.58
N THR A 155 9.68 8.15 -9.39
CA THR A 155 11.11 8.26 -9.13
C THR A 155 11.33 9.00 -7.82
N VAL A 156 12.16 8.44 -6.95
CA VAL A 156 12.47 8.99 -5.62
C VAL A 156 13.99 9.03 -5.47
N PHE A 157 14.50 10.18 -5.07
CA PHE A 157 15.93 10.35 -4.82
C PHE A 157 16.30 9.75 -3.46
N VAL A 158 16.85 8.53 -3.47
CA VAL A 158 17.25 7.80 -2.25
C VAL A 158 18.75 7.91 -1.98
N PRO A 159 19.18 7.91 -0.70
CA PRO A 159 20.59 7.90 -0.36
C PRO A 159 21.25 6.56 -0.72
N LEU A 160 22.58 6.58 -0.93
CA LEU A 160 23.34 5.36 -1.25
C LEU A 160 23.29 4.32 -0.12
N GLN A 161 23.21 4.79 1.12
CA GLN A 161 23.04 3.96 2.31
C GLN A 161 21.96 4.58 3.19
N ALA A 162 21.06 3.74 3.68
CA ALA A 162 20.06 4.09 4.68
C ALA A 162 19.87 2.90 5.61
N GLU A 163 19.92 3.15 6.91
CA GLU A 163 19.55 2.15 7.92
C GLU A 163 18.04 2.16 8.10
N ALA A 164 17.48 0.96 8.26
CA ALA A 164 16.06 0.81 8.56
C ALA A 164 15.79 1.25 10.00
N GLN A 165 14.69 1.98 10.18
CA GLN A 165 14.18 2.33 11.50
C GLN A 165 13.52 1.11 12.18
N VAL A 166 13.21 1.22 13.47
CA VAL A 166 12.50 0.18 14.23
C VAL A 166 11.00 0.50 14.28
N SER A 167 10.15 -0.43 13.85
CA SER A 167 8.70 -0.24 13.87
C SER A 167 8.13 -0.26 15.30
N PRO A 168 7.11 0.57 15.62
CA PRO A 168 6.55 1.65 14.82
C PRO A 168 7.35 2.96 14.99
N TRP A 169 7.55 3.70 13.90
CA TRP A 169 8.33 4.94 13.93
C TRP A 169 7.75 6.06 13.07
N TRP A 170 7.13 5.72 11.92
CA TRP A 170 6.63 6.73 11.01
C TRP A 170 5.33 7.31 11.53
N GLN A 171 5.33 8.62 11.76
CA GLN A 171 4.16 9.42 12.09
C GLN A 171 3.47 9.83 10.80
N VAL A 172 2.25 9.33 10.57
CA VAL A 172 1.49 9.62 9.35
C VAL A 172 1.01 11.07 9.41
N PRO A 173 1.35 11.93 8.42
CA PRO A 173 0.88 13.30 8.40
C PRO A 173 -0.65 13.38 8.32
N ALA A 174 -1.27 14.26 9.09
CA ALA A 174 -2.72 14.45 9.03
C ALA A 174 -3.17 14.88 7.63
N GLU A 175 -2.38 15.71 6.95
CA GLU A 175 -2.65 16.18 5.59
C GLU A 175 -2.64 15.05 4.56
N LEU A 176 -1.86 13.99 4.79
CA LEU A 176 -1.88 12.80 3.93
C LEU A 176 -3.20 12.05 4.10
N ILE A 177 -3.72 11.96 5.32
CA ILE A 177 -5.02 11.35 5.59
C ILE A 177 -6.14 12.13 4.89
N ASP A 178 -6.13 13.46 5.03
CA ASP A 178 -7.08 14.36 4.38
C ASP A 178 -7.06 14.18 2.85
N TYR A 179 -5.85 14.09 2.28
CA TYR A 179 -5.63 13.87 0.86
C TYR A 179 -6.23 12.54 0.38
N LEU A 180 -5.95 11.44 1.09
CA LEU A 180 -6.44 10.10 0.72
C LEU A 180 -7.97 10.05 0.76
N LEU A 181 -8.60 10.64 1.77
CA LEU A 181 -10.07 10.72 1.89
C LEU A 181 -10.73 11.55 0.78
N GLN A 182 -10.08 12.62 0.33
CA GLN A 182 -10.58 13.41 -0.78
C GLN A 182 -10.56 12.61 -2.08
N LYS A 183 -9.56 11.75 -2.26
CA LYS A 183 -9.42 10.89 -3.43
C LYS A 183 -10.38 9.71 -3.44
N ASN A 184 -10.47 8.97 -2.34
CA ASN A 184 -11.28 7.77 -2.26
C ASN A 184 -11.85 7.58 -0.86
N LYS A 185 -13.18 7.61 -0.76
CA LYS A 185 -13.91 7.39 0.51
C LYS A 185 -14.38 5.95 0.70
N THR A 186 -14.26 5.07 -0.31
CA THR A 186 -14.68 3.66 -0.22
C THR A 186 -14.10 2.96 1.01
N PRO A 187 -12.78 3.07 1.29
CA PRO A 187 -12.18 2.66 2.55
C PRO A 187 -12.96 2.93 3.83
N LEU A 188 -13.33 4.20 3.98
CA LEU A 188 -14.04 4.73 5.13
C LEU A 188 -15.45 4.17 5.18
N ILE A 189 -16.11 4.05 4.02
CA ILE A 189 -17.45 3.48 3.91
C ILE A 189 -17.45 2.02 4.34
N ASP A 190 -16.54 1.21 3.79
CA ASP A 190 -16.44 -0.22 4.07
C ASP A 190 -16.19 -0.47 5.56
N ASN A 191 -15.31 0.34 6.16
CA ASN A 191 -15.06 0.22 7.59
C ASN A 191 -16.24 0.69 8.46
N ILE A 192 -16.97 1.76 8.07
CA ILE A 192 -18.19 2.15 8.78
C ILE A 192 -19.23 1.02 8.71
N ILE A 193 -19.38 0.38 7.54
CA ILE A 193 -20.27 -0.76 7.38
C ILE A 193 -19.86 -1.91 8.31
N GLN A 194 -18.56 -2.24 8.34
CA GLN A 194 -18.03 -3.27 9.25
C GLN A 194 -18.30 -2.91 10.73
N CYS A 195 -18.02 -1.68 11.15
CA CYS A 195 -18.30 -1.21 12.50
C CYS A 195 -19.79 -1.29 12.84
N LEU A 196 -20.68 -0.93 11.90
CA LEU A 196 -22.13 -1.10 12.10
C LEU A 196 -22.52 -2.56 12.27
N GLN A 197 -21.91 -3.48 11.52
CA GLN A 197 -22.14 -4.92 11.66
C GLN A 197 -21.68 -5.44 13.04
N GLU A 198 -20.50 -5.02 13.49
CA GLU A 198 -19.85 -5.55 14.70
C GLU A 198 -20.40 -4.93 16.00
N GLU A 199 -20.52 -3.60 16.05
CA GLU A 199 -20.87 -2.88 17.27
C GLU A 199 -22.36 -2.55 17.37
N TYR A 200 -23.04 -2.46 16.22
CA TYR A 200 -24.44 -2.01 16.13
C TYR A 200 -25.34 -2.94 15.28
N PRO A 201 -25.29 -4.27 15.48
CA PRO A 201 -25.93 -5.24 14.59
C PRO A 201 -27.44 -5.02 14.45
N THR A 202 -28.11 -4.56 15.50
CA THR A 202 -29.55 -4.26 15.47
C THR A 202 -29.91 -3.19 14.45
N TYR A 203 -29.04 -2.20 14.22
CA TYR A 203 -29.25 -1.16 13.21
C TYR A 203 -28.81 -1.62 11.83
N TYR A 204 -27.75 -2.44 11.76
CA TYR A 204 -27.26 -2.99 10.51
C TYR A 204 -28.30 -3.89 9.84
N PHE A 205 -28.84 -4.88 10.56
CA PHE A 205 -29.78 -5.86 9.99
C PHE A 205 -31.19 -5.30 9.73
N GLN A 206 -31.46 -4.02 10.02
CA GLN A 206 -32.72 -3.36 9.71
C GLN A 206 -32.83 -2.91 8.24
N PHE A 207 -31.70 -2.79 7.53
CA PHE A 207 -31.66 -2.26 6.17
C PHE A 207 -30.78 -3.15 5.29
N ASP A 208 -31.07 -3.19 3.99
CA ASP A 208 -30.17 -3.82 3.03
C ASP A 208 -28.82 -3.09 3.00
N GLU A 209 -27.72 -3.84 2.94
CA GLU A 209 -26.36 -3.29 2.92
C GLU A 209 -26.17 -2.27 1.79
N GLU A 210 -26.74 -2.51 0.62
CA GLU A 210 -26.68 -1.59 -0.52
C GLU A 210 -27.32 -0.22 -0.20
N ILE A 211 -28.38 -0.21 0.63
CA ILE A 211 -29.05 1.01 1.09
C ILE A 211 -28.17 1.74 2.10
N ILE A 212 -27.56 1.01 3.05
CA ILE A 212 -26.61 1.55 4.02
C ILE A 212 -25.45 2.21 3.28
N HIS A 213 -24.85 1.49 2.32
CA HIS A 213 -23.75 1.98 1.50
C HIS A 213 -24.13 3.26 0.75
N LYS A 214 -25.26 3.29 0.02
CA LYS A 214 -25.73 4.49 -0.70
C LYS A 214 -25.95 5.68 0.24
N LYS A 215 -26.50 5.44 1.43
CA LYS A 215 -26.68 6.48 2.45
C LYS A 215 -25.33 7.02 2.95
N LEU A 216 -24.36 6.15 3.22
CA LEU A 216 -23.03 6.54 3.65
C LEU A 216 -22.30 7.34 2.57
N VAL A 217 -22.33 6.89 1.31
CA VAL A 217 -21.79 7.65 0.16
C VAL A 217 -22.41 9.04 0.10
N HIS A 218 -23.74 9.13 0.19
CA HIS A 218 -24.44 10.41 0.15
C HIS A 218 -24.05 11.31 1.33
N LEU A 219 -24.08 10.80 2.57
CA LEU A 219 -23.72 11.56 3.77
C LEU A 219 -22.27 12.06 3.71
N LEU A 220 -21.34 11.19 3.32
CA LEU A 220 -19.91 11.52 3.21
C LEU A 220 -19.59 12.43 2.02
N SER A 221 -20.48 12.53 1.02
CA SER A 221 -20.36 13.51 -0.06
C SER A 221 -20.75 14.92 0.37
N HIS A 222 -21.59 15.05 1.40
CA HIS A 222 -22.09 16.31 1.94
C HIS A 222 -21.41 16.75 3.24
N LEU A 223 -20.70 15.84 3.91
CA LEU A 223 -19.72 16.20 4.92
C LEU A 223 -18.61 16.97 4.23
N VAL A 224 -18.73 18.29 4.25
CA VAL A 224 -17.57 19.15 4.13
C VAL A 224 -16.68 18.72 5.29
N ILE A 225 -15.50 18.17 4.97
CA ILE A 225 -14.41 18.07 5.92
C ILE A 225 -14.01 19.52 6.18
N GLU A 226 -14.81 20.23 6.97
CA GLU A 226 -14.50 21.58 7.41
C GLU A 226 -13.22 21.42 8.23
N LYS A 227 -12.21 22.20 7.86
CA LYS A 227 -11.00 22.40 8.67
C LYS A 227 -11.40 23.03 10.01
N GLY A 228 -12.02 22.26 10.90
CA GLY A 228 -11.95 22.49 12.33
C GLY A 228 -10.50 22.26 12.77
N GLU A 229 -10.14 22.73 13.97
CA GLU A 229 -8.77 22.97 14.44
C GLU A 229 -7.73 21.84 14.21
N ASN A 230 -8.14 20.63 13.81
CA ASN A 230 -7.30 19.46 13.51
C ASN A 230 -7.46 18.85 12.08
N GLY A 231 -8.10 19.51 11.12
CA GLY A 231 -8.11 19.12 9.69
C GLY A 231 -9.06 17.97 9.29
N VAL A 232 -9.23 16.92 10.09
CA VAL A 232 -10.23 15.86 9.93
C VAL A 232 -10.84 15.51 11.29
N SER A 233 -12.15 15.30 11.35
CA SER A 233 -12.85 14.91 12.58
C SER A 233 -12.21 13.66 13.20
N LYS A 234 -11.97 13.66 14.52
CA LYS A 234 -11.39 12.55 15.28
C LYS A 234 -12.08 11.20 15.01
N ALA A 235 -13.41 11.24 14.78
CA ALA A 235 -14.18 10.05 14.42
C ALA A 235 -13.82 9.50 13.03
N ILE A 236 -13.51 10.37 12.06
CA ILE A 236 -13.08 9.98 10.71
C ILE A 236 -11.65 9.42 10.76
N GLN A 237 -10.75 10.01 11.55
CA GLN A 237 -9.40 9.44 11.77
C GLN A 237 -9.46 8.04 12.39
N GLN A 238 -10.34 7.85 13.38
CA GLN A 238 -10.54 6.57 14.04
C GLN A 238 -11.14 5.51 13.11
N LEU A 239 -11.94 5.90 12.12
CA LEU A 239 -12.44 5.01 11.08
C LEU A 239 -11.42 4.72 9.97
N ILE A 240 -10.44 5.58 9.72
CA ILE A 240 -9.37 5.34 8.72
C ILE A 240 -8.34 4.34 9.22
N LYS A 241 -8.13 4.31 10.54
CA LYS A 241 -7.23 3.38 11.22
C LYS A 241 -7.41 1.91 10.80
N TYR A 242 -8.62 1.50 10.43
CA TYR A 242 -8.92 0.11 10.05
C TYR A 242 -8.80 -0.13 8.54
N THR A 243 -8.48 0.89 7.75
CA THR A 243 -8.34 0.74 6.29
C THR A 243 -6.92 0.90 5.76
N LEU A 244 -6.09 1.70 6.43
CA LEU A 244 -4.64 1.76 6.17
C LEU A 244 -3.93 0.56 6.76
#